data_AF-A0AAN6GZB9-F1
#
_entry.id   AF-A0AAN6GZB9-F1
#
_cell.length_a   1.000
_cell.length_b   1.000
_cell.length_c   1.000
_cell.angle_alpha   90.00
_cell.angle_beta   90.00
_cell.angle_gamma   90.00
#
_symmetry.space_group_name_H-M   'P 1'
#
loop_
_entity.id
_entity.type
_entity.pdbx_description
1 polymer ?
#
loop_
_entity_poly.entity_id
_entity_poly.type
_entity_poly.pdbx_seq_one_letter_code
_entity_poly.pdbx_strand_id
1 'polypeptide(L)'
;MMAYRTFTRPKTSTEELYNIVADVDSYDLFLPNCLQSRVLGPATPAYPINIPKSRRSEFSPTSTPGRREGKAVRAELTVGFKAFRESYTSRVEMVSPRYVNATADTASNPLFKHLYTEWSFHPISAQYSGSTVPLSLFGQTASSSTSRPSPSAPPSSSTTRPTQSLTRLDFHLEYAFRNPIYGLVASQAFDVMARKMMNAFEERAIQLYGRR
;
A
#
# COMPACT_ATOMS: atom_id res chain seq x y z
N MET A 1 12.08 5.17 -17.61
CA MET A 1 11.36 3.91 -17.85
C MET A 1 10.30 3.77 -16.78
N MET A 2 9.15 3.21 -17.11
CA MET A 2 8.03 3.03 -16.19
C MET A 2 7.74 1.54 -16.06
N ALA A 3 7.41 1.10 -14.85
CA ALA A 3 7.01 -0.25 -14.57
C ALA A 3 5.84 -0.28 -13.60
N TYR A 4 4.84 -1.08 -13.93
CA TYR A 4 3.63 -1.24 -13.13
C TYR A 4 3.38 -2.72 -12.88
N ARG A 5 3.11 -3.09 -11.64
CA ARG A 5 2.77 -4.45 -11.24
C ARG A 5 1.65 -4.43 -10.20
N THR A 6 0.59 -5.17 -10.49
CA THR A 6 -0.49 -5.44 -9.54
C THR A 6 -0.28 -6.79 -8.89
N PHE A 7 -0.55 -6.86 -7.61
CA PHE A 7 -0.33 -8.04 -6.80
C PHE A 7 -1.51 -8.23 -5.82
N THR A 8 -1.97 -9.47 -5.60
CA THR A 8 -3.14 -9.76 -4.75
C THR A 8 -2.83 -10.87 -3.75
N ARG A 9 -3.03 -10.63 -2.44
CA ARG A 9 -2.91 -11.68 -1.40
C ARG A 9 -4.26 -12.05 -0.82
N PRO A 10 -4.51 -13.36 -0.67
CA PRO A 10 -5.78 -13.82 -0.11
C PRO A 10 -5.89 -13.79 1.43
N LYS A 11 -4.83 -13.44 2.18
CA LYS A 11 -4.83 -13.61 3.65
C LYS A 11 -4.19 -12.46 4.45
N THR A 12 -3.92 -11.32 3.84
CA THR A 12 -3.30 -10.17 4.53
C THR A 12 -4.18 -8.95 4.38
N SER A 13 -4.45 -8.26 5.49
CA SER A 13 -5.26 -7.03 5.47
C SER A 13 -4.51 -5.87 4.82
N THR A 14 -5.24 -4.81 4.45
CA THR A 14 -4.62 -3.58 3.92
C THR A 14 -3.68 -2.93 4.93
N GLU A 15 -4.04 -2.98 6.22
CA GLU A 15 -3.23 -2.40 7.30
C GLU A 15 -1.93 -3.16 7.49
N GLU A 16 -1.96 -4.49 7.40
CA GLU A 16 -0.78 -5.32 7.55
C GLU A 16 0.22 -5.12 6.41
N LEU A 17 -0.25 -5.12 5.15
CA LEU A 17 0.62 -4.83 4.01
C LEU A 17 1.15 -3.40 4.07
N TYR A 18 0.31 -2.45 4.45
CA TYR A 18 0.73 -1.06 4.65
C TYR A 18 1.83 -0.96 5.71
N ASN A 19 1.69 -1.62 6.85
CA ASN A 19 2.67 -1.54 7.94
C ASN A 19 4.05 -2.06 7.51
N ILE A 20 4.10 -3.11 6.69
CA ILE A 20 5.38 -3.63 6.15
C ILE A 20 6.01 -2.62 5.20
N VAL A 21 5.23 -2.01 4.31
CA VAL A 21 5.74 -1.03 3.34
C VAL A 21 6.10 0.29 4.03
N ALA A 22 5.36 0.72 5.04
CA ALA A 22 5.64 1.93 5.80
C ALA A 22 6.85 1.78 6.74
N ASP A 23 7.21 0.55 7.13
CA ASP A 23 8.39 0.25 7.95
C ASP A 23 9.68 0.25 7.12
N VAL A 24 10.08 1.45 6.69
CA VAL A 24 11.25 1.65 5.84
C VAL A 24 12.53 1.19 6.55
N ASP A 25 12.65 1.38 7.86
CA ASP A 25 13.85 1.00 8.63
C ASP A 25 14.18 -0.50 8.53
N SER A 26 13.18 -1.36 8.33
CA SER A 26 13.39 -2.82 8.25
C SER A 26 13.77 -3.33 6.86
N TYR A 27 13.85 -2.48 5.83
CA TYR A 27 13.99 -2.93 4.44
C TYR A 27 15.27 -3.72 4.15
N ASP A 28 16.39 -3.39 4.80
CA ASP A 28 17.67 -4.10 4.65
C ASP A 28 17.65 -5.52 5.24
N LEU A 29 16.67 -5.83 6.10
CA LEU A 29 16.52 -7.16 6.68
C LEU A 29 15.95 -8.20 5.72
N PHE A 30 15.19 -7.77 4.70
CA PHE A 30 14.46 -8.69 3.83
C PHE A 30 14.49 -8.33 2.35
N LEU A 31 14.69 -7.06 1.98
CA LEU A 31 14.71 -6.70 0.57
C LEU A 31 16.00 -7.18 -0.11
N PRO A 32 15.88 -7.86 -1.26
CA PRO A 32 17.03 -8.28 -2.02
C PRO A 32 17.82 -7.05 -2.44
N ASN A 33 19.14 -7.10 -2.28
CA ASN A 33 20.05 -6.03 -2.70
C ASN A 33 19.86 -4.68 -1.97
N CYS A 34 19.06 -4.62 -0.91
CA CYS A 34 19.05 -3.49 0.02
C CYS A 34 20.13 -3.73 1.07
N LEU A 35 21.22 -2.96 0.98
CA LEU A 35 22.38 -3.12 1.85
C LEU A 35 22.26 -2.32 3.15
N GLN A 36 21.43 -1.28 3.14
CA GLN A 36 21.15 -0.44 4.30
C GLN A 36 19.83 0.28 4.07
N SER A 37 19.01 0.40 5.10
CA SER A 37 17.81 1.23 5.10
C SER A 37 17.68 1.97 6.42
N ARG A 38 17.33 3.27 6.36
CA ARG A 38 17.09 4.05 7.57
C ARG A 38 16.22 5.27 7.33
N VAL A 39 15.37 5.60 8.28
CA VAL A 39 14.63 6.86 8.37
C VAL A 39 15.53 7.91 9.02
N LEU A 40 15.76 9.02 8.32
CA LEU A 40 16.59 10.13 8.79
C LEU A 40 15.82 11.10 9.69
N GLY A 41 14.48 11.12 9.58
CA GLY A 41 13.62 12.03 10.33
C GLY A 41 12.39 12.50 9.52
N PRO A 42 11.59 13.43 10.06
CA PRO A 42 10.46 14.00 9.34
C PRO A 42 10.95 14.75 8.09
N ALA A 43 10.17 14.66 7.01
CA ALA A 43 10.43 15.46 5.83
C ALA A 43 9.95 16.90 6.04
N THR A 44 10.45 17.82 5.23
CA THR A 44 9.96 19.21 5.20
C THR A 44 9.28 19.44 3.85
N PRO A 45 7.97 19.73 3.81
CA PRO A 45 7.03 19.70 4.94
C PRO A 45 6.74 18.28 5.47
N ALA A 46 6.29 18.17 6.73
CA ALA A 46 6.07 16.87 7.41
C ALA A 46 4.79 16.13 6.99
N TYR A 47 4.02 16.74 6.09
CA TYR A 47 2.82 16.15 5.50
C TYR A 47 3.04 15.80 4.03
N PRO A 48 2.31 14.82 3.48
CA PRO A 48 2.35 14.48 2.07
C PRO A 48 1.97 15.64 1.14
N ILE A 49 2.81 15.93 0.15
CA ILE A 49 2.58 16.97 -0.87
C ILE A 49 2.27 16.38 -2.24
N ASN A 50 2.72 15.15 -2.51
CA ASN A 50 2.61 14.46 -3.79
C ASN A 50 1.48 13.41 -3.77
N ILE A 51 0.35 13.72 -3.12
CA ILE A 51 -0.84 12.84 -3.16
C ILE A 51 -1.57 13.02 -4.50
N PRO A 52 -1.94 11.92 -5.20
CA PRO A 52 -2.79 11.98 -6.38
C PRO A 52 -4.08 12.76 -6.13
N LYS A 53 -4.51 13.59 -7.10
CA LYS A 53 -5.70 14.46 -6.98
C LYS A 53 -6.95 13.71 -6.51
N SER A 54 -7.13 12.47 -6.96
CA SER A 54 -8.26 11.60 -6.59
C SER A 54 -8.33 11.26 -5.10
N ARG A 55 -7.22 11.30 -4.38
CA ARG A 55 -7.13 10.95 -2.95
C ARG A 55 -6.92 12.16 -2.03
N ARG A 56 -6.80 13.37 -2.57
CA ARG A 56 -6.52 14.59 -1.79
C ARG A 56 -7.65 14.93 -0.79
N SER A 57 -8.89 14.55 -1.08
CA SER A 57 -10.02 14.72 -0.16
C SER A 57 -9.88 13.86 1.10
N GLU A 58 -9.19 12.72 1.02
CA GLU A 58 -9.02 11.77 2.14
C GLU A 58 -7.95 12.23 3.16
N PHE A 59 -7.07 13.17 2.80
CA PHE A 59 -5.89 13.54 3.57
C PHE A 59 -5.94 14.96 4.14
N SER A 60 -5.89 15.15 5.46
CA SER A 60 -5.86 16.47 6.08
C SER A 60 -4.50 16.84 6.63
N PRO A 61 -3.99 18.06 6.37
CA PRO A 61 -2.86 18.59 7.12
C PRO A 61 -3.22 18.95 8.56
N THR A 62 -4.51 19.16 8.87
CA THR A 62 -5.02 19.48 10.21
C THR A 62 -5.87 18.32 10.72
N SER A 63 -5.69 17.89 11.96
CA SER A 63 -6.44 16.81 12.62
C SER A 63 -7.96 17.05 12.61
N THR A 64 -8.61 16.74 11.49
CA THR A 64 -10.07 16.83 11.32
C THR A 64 -10.65 15.45 11.55
N PRO A 65 -11.65 15.30 12.44
CA PRO A 65 -12.28 14.01 12.68
C PRO A 65 -12.87 13.44 11.37
N GLY A 66 -12.48 12.20 11.04
CA GLY A 66 -12.88 11.50 9.81
C GLY A 66 -11.88 11.55 8.66
N ARG A 67 -10.82 12.36 8.76
CA ARG A 67 -9.77 12.47 7.72
C ARG A 67 -8.50 11.74 8.16
N ARG A 68 -7.82 11.05 7.24
CA ARG A 68 -6.68 10.18 7.58
C ARG A 68 -5.42 11.00 7.83
N GLU A 69 -4.67 10.63 8.85
CA GLU A 69 -3.36 11.22 9.14
C GLU A 69 -2.35 10.74 8.09
N GLY A 70 -1.68 11.71 7.46
CA GLY A 70 -0.61 11.46 6.52
C GLY A 70 0.70 11.97 7.09
N LYS A 71 1.77 11.19 6.92
CA LYS A 71 3.11 11.45 7.43
C LYS A 71 4.09 11.51 6.27
N ALA A 72 5.07 12.40 6.32
CA ALA A 72 6.20 12.40 5.40
C ALA A 72 7.53 12.32 6.16
N VAL A 73 8.44 11.46 5.69
CA VAL A 73 9.77 11.25 6.25
C VAL A 73 10.84 11.33 5.16
N ARG A 74 12.07 11.61 5.58
CA ARG A 74 13.26 11.38 4.74
C ARG A 74 13.83 10.03 5.10
N ALA A 75 14.11 9.21 4.11
CA ALA A 75 14.73 7.91 4.29
C ALA A 75 15.91 7.76 3.34
N GLU A 76 16.96 7.11 3.80
CA GLU A 76 18.12 6.78 2.98
C GLU A 76 18.17 5.28 2.73
N LEU A 77 18.32 4.90 1.48
CA LEU A 77 18.51 3.53 1.05
C LEU A 77 19.87 3.38 0.40
N THR A 78 20.59 2.32 0.74
CA THR A 78 21.79 1.89 0.04
C THR A 78 21.49 0.63 -0.74
N VAL A 79 21.59 0.70 -2.06
CA VAL A 79 21.31 -0.41 -2.97
C VAL A 79 22.61 -0.96 -3.56
N GLY A 80 22.70 -2.28 -3.65
CA GLY A 80 23.82 -2.99 -4.26
C GLY A 80 23.40 -3.67 -5.56
N PHE A 81 24.10 -3.42 -6.67
CA PHE A 81 23.88 -4.19 -7.89
C PHE A 81 25.20 -4.59 -8.54
N LYS A 82 25.54 -5.88 -8.46
CA LYS A 82 26.85 -6.42 -8.88
C LYS A 82 28.00 -5.65 -8.20
N ALA A 83 28.86 -4.98 -8.96
CA ALA A 83 29.99 -4.21 -8.44
C ALA A 83 29.62 -2.80 -7.95
N PHE A 84 28.35 -2.40 -8.06
CA PHE A 84 27.90 -1.06 -7.72
C PHE A 84 27.23 -1.05 -6.34
N ARG A 85 27.57 -0.06 -5.52
CA ARG A 85 26.94 0.24 -4.24
C ARG A 85 26.66 1.73 -4.18
N GLU A 86 25.40 2.09 -4.11
CA GLU A 86 24.96 3.48 -4.24
C GLU A 86 23.93 3.81 -3.17
N SER A 87 24.07 4.98 -2.56
CA SER A 87 23.17 5.47 -1.52
C SER A 87 22.37 6.64 -2.06
N TYR A 88 21.08 6.67 -1.74
CA TYR A 88 20.21 7.78 -2.08
C TYR A 88 19.23 8.09 -0.97
N THR A 89 18.92 9.37 -0.83
CA THR A 89 17.85 9.83 0.06
C THR A 89 16.57 10.02 -0.75
N SER A 90 15.46 9.56 -0.19
CA SER A 90 14.12 9.77 -0.72
C SER A 90 13.24 10.47 0.31
N ARG A 91 12.30 11.26 -0.19
CA ARG A 91 11.14 11.71 0.56
C ARG A 91 10.06 10.63 0.44
N VAL A 92 9.67 10.04 1.56
CA VAL A 92 8.65 9.00 1.65
C VAL A 92 7.39 9.61 2.25
N GLU A 93 6.27 9.53 1.54
CA GLU A 93 4.98 10.03 2.01
C GLU A 93 4.01 8.89 2.20
N MET A 94 3.32 8.88 3.33
CA MET A 94 2.54 7.75 3.80
C MET A 94 1.16 8.23 4.25
N VAL A 95 0.12 7.52 3.86
CA VAL A 95 -1.27 7.74 4.31
C VAL A 95 -1.86 6.38 4.70
N SER A 96 -2.07 6.19 6.00
CA SER A 96 -2.49 4.89 6.53
C SER A 96 -3.97 4.58 6.24
N PRO A 97 -4.33 3.35 5.81
CA PRO A 97 -3.51 2.23 5.34
C PRO A 97 -3.57 2.08 3.80
N ARG A 98 -3.56 3.21 3.08
CA ARG A 98 -4.02 3.25 1.67
C ARG A 98 -2.93 3.53 0.68
N TYR A 99 -1.88 4.21 1.10
CA TYR A 99 -0.95 4.79 0.15
C TYR A 99 0.42 5.01 0.78
N VAL A 100 1.46 4.64 0.04
CA VAL A 100 2.84 5.05 0.30
C VAL A 100 3.45 5.46 -1.03
N ASN A 101 4.20 6.56 -1.07
CA ASN A 101 5.08 6.87 -2.19
C ASN A 101 6.46 7.28 -1.71
N ALA A 102 7.43 7.20 -2.60
CA ALA A 102 8.80 7.60 -2.35
C ALA A 102 9.37 8.30 -3.59
N THR A 103 9.86 9.51 -3.41
CA THR A 103 10.54 10.29 -4.46
C THR A 103 11.99 10.51 -4.05
N ALA A 104 12.93 10.05 -4.85
CA ALA A 104 14.35 10.30 -4.59
C ALA A 104 14.68 11.78 -4.74
N ASP A 105 15.54 12.29 -3.87
CA ASP A 105 16.16 13.59 -4.02
C ASP A 105 17.20 13.50 -5.15
N THR A 106 16.90 14.10 -6.30
CA THR A 106 17.76 14.05 -7.49
C THR A 106 18.89 15.07 -7.45
N ALA A 107 18.82 16.05 -6.55
CA ALA A 107 19.85 17.08 -6.39
C ALA A 107 21.07 16.53 -5.67
N SER A 108 20.87 15.73 -4.62
CA SER A 108 21.94 15.10 -3.84
C SER A 108 22.38 13.73 -4.38
N ASN A 109 21.71 13.21 -5.42
CA ASN A 109 21.90 11.85 -5.91
C ASN A 109 22.61 11.79 -7.28
N PRO A 110 23.83 11.22 -7.36
CA PRO A 110 24.59 11.11 -8.60
C PRO A 110 24.14 9.93 -9.49
N LEU A 111 23.27 9.06 -8.99
CA LEU A 111 22.86 7.84 -9.70
C LEU A 111 21.59 8.06 -10.54
N PHE A 112 20.56 8.65 -9.95
CA PHE A 112 19.24 8.78 -10.55
C PHE A 112 18.95 10.22 -11.02
N LYS A 113 18.51 10.35 -12.28
CA LYS A 113 17.83 11.56 -12.79
C LYS A 113 16.40 11.66 -12.25
N HIS A 114 15.78 10.51 -12.05
CA HIS A 114 14.41 10.37 -11.55
C HIS A 114 14.28 8.99 -10.90
N LEU A 115 13.66 8.93 -9.74
CA LEU A 115 13.26 7.69 -9.10
C LEU A 115 12.00 7.98 -8.27
N TYR A 116 10.89 7.41 -8.71
CA TYR A 116 9.58 7.53 -8.08
C TYR A 116 9.02 6.15 -7.87
N THR A 117 8.54 5.88 -6.66
CA THR A 117 7.92 4.60 -6.30
C THR A 117 6.59 4.88 -5.62
N GLU A 118 5.57 4.09 -5.94
CA GLU A 118 4.24 4.20 -5.36
C GLU A 118 3.68 2.82 -5.05
N TRP A 119 3.07 2.72 -3.88
CA TRP A 119 2.33 1.56 -3.37
C TRP A 119 0.91 2.00 -3.02
N SER A 120 -0.06 1.38 -3.66
CA SER A 120 -1.49 1.60 -3.42
C SER A 120 -2.15 0.33 -2.90
N PHE A 121 -2.90 0.45 -1.81
CA PHE A 121 -3.56 -0.68 -1.15
C PHE A 121 -5.09 -0.62 -1.32
N HIS A 122 -5.65 -1.71 -1.82
CA HIS A 122 -7.07 -1.84 -2.13
C HIS A 122 -7.66 -3.08 -1.46
N PRO A 123 -8.64 -2.94 -0.56
CA PRO A 123 -9.37 -4.08 -0.05
C PRO A 123 -10.25 -4.64 -1.17
N ILE A 124 -10.14 -5.94 -1.40
CA ILE A 124 -11.07 -6.70 -2.21
C ILE A 124 -12.06 -7.32 -1.23
N SER A 125 -13.26 -6.77 -1.20
CA SER A 125 -14.38 -7.47 -0.59
C SER A 125 -14.58 -8.75 -1.40
N ALA A 126 -14.51 -9.91 -0.74
CA ALA A 126 -15.05 -11.13 -1.30
C ALA A 126 -16.57 -10.93 -1.40
N GLN A 127 -17.02 -10.30 -2.48
CA GLN A 127 -18.41 -10.39 -2.90
C GLN A 127 -18.61 -11.84 -3.32
N TYR A 128 -19.01 -12.68 -2.36
CA TYR A 128 -19.76 -13.88 -2.70
C TYR A 128 -20.97 -13.39 -3.48
N SER A 129 -20.94 -13.51 -4.81
CA SER A 129 -22.17 -13.56 -5.60
C SER A 129 -22.84 -14.89 -5.25
N GLY A 130 -23.43 -14.95 -4.05
CA GLY A 130 -24.45 -15.92 -3.73
C GLY A 130 -25.65 -15.60 -4.61
N SER A 131 -25.62 -16.07 -5.86
CA SER A 131 -26.83 -16.24 -6.65
C SER A 131 -27.60 -17.39 -6.03
N THR A 132 -28.19 -17.15 -4.86
CA THR A 132 -29.30 -17.93 -4.36
C THR A 132 -30.51 -17.07 -4.62
N VAL A 133 -31.11 -17.27 -5.79
CA VAL A 133 -32.48 -16.86 -6.05
C VAL A 133 -33.35 -17.36 -4.89
N PRO A 134 -34.01 -16.48 -4.12
CA PRO A 134 -34.99 -16.95 -3.17
C PRO A 134 -36.15 -17.56 -3.96
N LEU A 135 -36.34 -18.86 -3.76
CA LEU A 135 -37.49 -19.63 -4.24
C LEU A 135 -38.72 -19.24 -3.39
N SER A 136 -39.10 -17.96 -3.44
CA SER A 136 -40.27 -17.43 -2.75
C SER A 136 -40.74 -16.14 -3.40
N LEU A 137 -41.57 -16.24 -4.44
CA LEU A 137 -42.88 -15.56 -4.44
C LEU A 137 -43.75 -16.03 -5.62
N PHE A 138 -44.12 -17.31 -5.59
CA PHE A 138 -45.39 -17.74 -6.17
C PHE A 138 -46.48 -17.34 -5.15
N GLY A 139 -47.39 -16.46 -5.57
CA GLY A 139 -48.69 -16.07 -5.01
C GLY A 139 -49.02 -16.26 -3.52
N GLN A 140 -49.43 -15.16 -2.86
CA GLN A 140 -50.79 -15.05 -2.32
C GLN A 140 -51.17 -13.63 -1.84
N THR A 141 -52.47 -13.40 -1.90
CA THR A 141 -53.27 -12.17 -1.84
C THR A 141 -53.82 -11.87 -0.44
N ALA A 142 -54.02 -10.56 -0.15
CA ALA A 142 -54.90 -9.94 0.87
C ALA A 142 -54.61 -10.32 2.37
N SER A 143 -54.80 -9.52 3.42
CA SER A 143 -55.58 -8.30 3.70
C SER A 143 -55.13 -7.68 5.05
N SER A 144 -55.16 -6.35 5.15
CA SER A 144 -55.38 -5.46 6.32
C SER A 144 -55.25 -5.98 7.78
N SER A 145 -54.40 -5.31 8.58
CA SER A 145 -54.79 -4.68 9.88
C SER A 145 -53.64 -3.88 10.54
N THR A 146 -54.04 -2.75 11.12
CA THR A 146 -53.28 -1.68 11.81
C THR A 146 -52.70 -2.08 13.18
N SER A 147 -51.46 -1.68 13.49
CA SER A 147 -51.04 -1.23 14.84
C SER A 147 -49.71 -0.46 14.82
N ARG A 148 -49.69 0.73 15.46
CA ARG A 148 -48.56 1.68 15.65
C ARG A 148 -47.66 1.23 16.85
N PRO A 149 -46.57 1.94 17.24
CA PRO A 149 -45.24 1.36 17.44
C PRO A 149 -44.80 1.34 18.92
N SER A 150 -43.68 0.68 19.24
CA SER A 150 -42.91 0.99 20.46
C SER A 150 -41.41 0.70 20.29
N PRO A 151 -40.53 1.50 20.93
CA PRO A 151 -39.09 1.49 20.69
C PRO A 151 -38.34 0.70 21.78
N SER A 152 -37.48 -0.23 21.39
CA SER A 152 -36.41 -0.76 22.26
C SER A 152 -35.44 -1.61 21.44
N ALA A 153 -34.47 -0.95 20.83
CA ALA A 153 -33.22 -1.60 20.50
C ALA A 153 -32.40 -1.74 21.79
N PRO A 154 -31.84 -2.91 22.08
CA PRO A 154 -30.44 -3.02 22.43
C PRO A 154 -29.65 -3.31 21.13
N PRO A 155 -28.48 -2.67 20.93
CA PRO A 155 -27.66 -2.93 19.75
C PRO A 155 -27.24 -4.40 19.78
N SER A 156 -27.70 -5.15 18.79
CA SER A 156 -27.11 -6.42 18.42
C SER A 156 -25.61 -6.17 18.33
N SER A 157 -24.89 -6.85 19.22
CA SER A 157 -23.44 -7.01 19.16
C SER A 157 -23.11 -7.34 17.72
N SER A 158 -22.56 -6.37 16.98
CA SER A 158 -21.91 -6.64 15.71
C SER A 158 -20.74 -7.54 16.06
N THR A 159 -20.98 -8.85 16.09
CA THR A 159 -19.97 -9.85 15.85
C THR A 159 -19.39 -9.48 14.50
N THR A 160 -18.34 -8.66 14.54
CA THR A 160 -17.50 -8.32 13.40
C THR A 160 -16.91 -9.65 12.95
N ARG A 161 -17.64 -10.36 12.10
CA ARG A 161 -17.12 -11.50 11.37
C ARG A 161 -15.86 -10.96 10.70
N PRO A 162 -14.66 -11.50 10.96
CA PRO A 162 -13.49 -11.09 10.21
C PRO A 162 -13.79 -11.48 8.76
N THR A 163 -14.27 -10.51 7.98
CA THR A 163 -14.34 -10.62 6.54
C THR A 163 -12.91 -10.85 6.12
N GLN A 164 -12.64 -12.04 5.58
CA GLN A 164 -11.36 -12.35 4.94
C GLN A 164 -11.26 -11.38 3.75
N SER A 165 -10.76 -10.18 4.03
CA SER A 165 -10.59 -9.13 3.05
C SER A 165 -9.28 -9.47 2.34
N LEU A 166 -9.42 -9.96 1.12
CA LEU A 166 -8.28 -10.10 0.24
C LEU A 166 -7.74 -8.68 0.00
N THR A 167 -6.44 -8.50 -0.13
CA THR A 167 -5.87 -7.18 -0.42
C THR A 167 -5.13 -7.20 -1.74
N ARG A 168 -5.42 -6.20 -2.58
CA ARG A 168 -4.63 -5.88 -3.77
C ARG A 168 -3.64 -4.77 -3.47
N LEU A 169 -2.38 -5.04 -3.75
CA LEU A 169 -1.27 -4.10 -3.75
C LEU A 169 -0.92 -3.74 -5.18
N ASP A 170 -1.08 -2.47 -5.53
CA ASP A 170 -0.63 -1.92 -6.80
C ASP A 170 0.73 -1.25 -6.59
N PHE A 171 1.77 -1.75 -7.27
CA PHE A 171 3.15 -1.25 -7.20
C PHE A 171 3.53 -0.57 -8.51
N HIS A 172 3.97 0.67 -8.41
CA HIS A 172 4.41 1.48 -9.54
C HIS A 172 5.81 2.03 -9.29
N LEU A 173 6.70 1.87 -10.27
CA LEU A 173 8.10 2.28 -10.18
C LEU A 173 8.52 2.95 -11.48
N GLU A 174 8.92 4.21 -11.36
CA GLU A 174 9.54 4.97 -12.44
C GLU A 174 10.97 5.27 -12.09
N TYR A 175 11.87 5.09 -13.05
CA TYR A 175 13.28 5.41 -12.85
C TYR A 175 13.95 5.90 -14.13
N ALA A 176 14.95 6.75 -13.96
CA ALA A 176 15.87 7.18 -14.99
C ALA A 176 17.27 7.34 -14.37
N PHE A 177 18.25 6.62 -14.90
CA PHE A 177 19.64 6.76 -14.46
C PHE A 177 20.32 7.94 -15.14
N ARG A 178 21.29 8.56 -14.46
CA ARG A 178 22.15 9.59 -15.06
C ARG A 178 23.05 8.99 -16.13
N ASN A 179 23.60 7.80 -15.87
CA ASN A 179 24.37 7.03 -16.84
C ASN A 179 23.44 6.14 -17.69
N PRO A 180 23.41 6.31 -19.03
CA PRO A 180 22.56 5.52 -19.92
C PRO A 180 22.90 4.01 -19.91
N ILE A 181 24.16 3.64 -19.65
CA ILE A 181 24.57 2.23 -19.57
C ILE A 181 23.90 1.55 -18.38
N TYR A 182 23.79 2.24 -17.25
CA TYR A 182 23.05 1.72 -16.08
C TYR A 182 21.57 1.57 -16.41
N GLY A 183 20.98 2.52 -17.14
CA GLY A 183 19.61 2.39 -17.63
C GLY A 183 19.38 1.14 -18.47
N LEU A 184 20.32 0.79 -19.35
CA LEU A 184 20.25 -0.41 -20.19
C LEU A 184 20.36 -1.71 -19.38
N VAL A 185 21.32 -1.78 -18.45
CA VAL A 185 21.51 -2.99 -17.63
C VAL A 185 20.36 -3.18 -16.66
N ALA A 186 19.92 -2.10 -16.02
CA ALA A 186 18.80 -2.12 -15.10
C ALA A 186 17.51 -2.51 -15.82
N SER A 187 17.26 -2.03 -17.04
CA SER A 187 16.03 -2.35 -17.78
C SER A 187 15.90 -3.83 -18.11
N GLN A 188 17.00 -4.50 -18.47
CA GLN A 188 17.00 -5.95 -18.74
C GLN A 188 16.78 -6.77 -17.47
N ALA A 189 17.34 -6.33 -16.34
CA ALA A 189 17.25 -7.04 -15.07
C ALA A 189 16.04 -6.62 -14.21
N PHE A 190 15.31 -5.59 -14.63
CA PHE A 190 14.24 -4.94 -13.86
C PHE A 190 13.16 -5.94 -13.45
N ASP A 191 12.65 -6.71 -14.41
CA ASP A 191 11.54 -7.63 -14.16
C ASP A 191 11.89 -8.68 -13.11
N VAL A 192 13.14 -9.13 -13.12
CA VAL A 192 13.66 -10.06 -12.11
C VAL A 192 13.75 -9.37 -10.75
N MET A 193 14.30 -8.14 -10.70
CA MET A 193 14.43 -7.37 -9.46
C MET A 193 13.08 -7.04 -8.83
N ALA A 194 12.13 -6.53 -9.62
CA ALA A 194 10.79 -6.18 -9.15
C ALA A 194 10.05 -7.42 -8.60
N ARG A 195 10.14 -8.57 -9.28
CA ARG A 195 9.58 -9.83 -8.77
C ARG A 195 10.22 -10.23 -7.43
N LYS A 196 11.54 -10.18 -7.31
CA LYS A 196 12.23 -10.53 -6.06
C LYS A 196 11.85 -9.57 -4.92
N MET A 197 11.75 -8.27 -5.19
CA MET A 197 11.31 -7.28 -4.21
C MET A 197 9.89 -7.57 -3.72
N MET A 198 8.96 -7.86 -4.63
CA MET A 198 7.58 -8.19 -4.27
C MET A 198 7.48 -9.50 -3.48
N ASN A 199 8.23 -10.54 -3.86
CA ASN A 199 8.29 -11.79 -3.11
C ASN A 199 8.84 -11.57 -1.69
N ALA A 200 9.84 -10.71 -1.54
CA ALA A 200 10.40 -10.39 -0.22
C ALA A 200 9.36 -9.71 0.69
N PHE A 201 8.54 -8.80 0.16
CA PHE A 201 7.41 -8.22 0.90
C PHE A 201 6.36 -9.26 1.29
N GLU A 202 6.05 -10.20 0.39
CA GLU A 202 5.18 -11.32 0.72
C GLU A 202 5.75 -12.18 1.85
N GLU A 203 7.01 -12.61 1.72
CA GLU A 203 7.65 -13.45 2.72
C GLU A 203 7.68 -12.76 4.08
N ARG A 204 7.94 -11.45 4.09
CA ARG A 204 7.87 -10.63 5.30
C ARG A 204 6.47 -10.60 5.89
N ALA A 205 5.42 -10.53 5.07
CA ALA A 205 4.04 -10.61 5.54
C ALA A 205 3.72 -11.97 6.16
N ILE A 206 4.21 -13.07 5.58
CA ILE A 206 4.05 -14.41 6.14
C ILE A 206 4.79 -14.54 7.48
N GLN A 207 6.01 -14.00 7.57
CA GLN A 207 6.79 -14.02 8.81
C GLN A 207 6.10 -13.26 9.95
N LEU A 208 5.52 -12.09 9.67
CA LEU A 208 4.91 -11.24 10.69
C LEU A 208 3.46 -11.62 11.02
N TYR A 209 2.68 -12.08 10.03
CA TYR A 209 1.24 -12.25 10.16
C TYR A 209 0.72 -13.66 9.81
N GLY A 210 1.58 -14.56 9.32
CA GLY A 210 1.18 -15.88 8.82
C GLY A 210 0.84 -16.95 9.87
N ARG A 211 1.12 -16.72 11.16
CA ARG A 211 0.81 -17.66 12.28
C ARG A 211 -0.63 -17.58 12.80
N ARG A 212 -1.62 -17.31 11.94
CA ARG A 212 -3.02 -17.13 12.34
C ARG A 212 -3.94 -18.22 11.82
#